data_AF-A0A7X9EV74-F1
#
_entry.id   AF-A0A7X9EV74-F1
#
_cell.length_a   1.000
_cell.length_b   1.000
_cell.length_c   1.000
_cell.angle_alpha   90.00
_cell.angle_beta   90.00
_cell.angle_gamma   90.00
#
_symmetry.space_group_name_H-M   'P 1'
#
loop_
_entity.id
_entity.type
_entity.pdbx_description
1 polymer ?
#
loop_
_entity_poly.entity_id
_entity_poly.type
_entity_poly.pdbx_seq_one_letter_code
_entity_poly.pdbx_strand_id
1 'polypeptide(L)'
;MKYEYRARDSKGHLHTGVMEASDRKAAVEALISGKYCVLGLRQVESRTNNLNPDLTALAWTKIKNQDLALFTRQLTMMLAAGMPIVKCLQIASQQTNNKRLRKT
;
A
#
# COMPACT_ATOMS: atom_id res chain seq x y z
N MET A 1 -20.60 8.75 8.74
CA MET A 1 -19.93 8.18 7.54
C MET A 1 -18.84 7.23 7.98
N LYS A 2 -18.61 6.12 7.27
CA LYS A 2 -17.53 5.16 7.61
C LYS A 2 -16.23 5.61 6.95
N TYR A 3 -15.15 5.64 7.71
CA TYR A 3 -13.81 5.99 7.25
C TYR A 3 -12.87 4.82 7.56
N GLU A 4 -12.25 4.27 6.53
CA GLU A 4 -11.12 3.37 6.71
C GLU A 4 -9.88 4.21 7.04
N TYR A 5 -9.20 3.86 8.12
CA TYR A 5 -8.03 4.58 8.58
C TYR A 5 -6.82 3.66 8.70
N ARG A 6 -5.67 4.25 8.44
CA ARG A 6 -4.34 3.73 8.77
C ARG A 6 -3.68 4.73 9.66
N ALA A 7 -3.43 4.34 10.89
CA ALA A 7 -2.74 5.19 11.85
C ALA A 7 -1.67 4.38 12.58
N ARG A 8 -0.65 5.08 13.08
CA ARG A 8 0.48 4.48 13.77
C ARG A 8 0.50 4.99 15.20
N ASP A 9 0.61 4.09 16.17
CA ASP A 9 0.84 4.49 17.55
C ASP A 9 2.26 5.06 17.70
N SER A 10 2.48 5.84 18.76
CA SER A 10 3.77 6.31 19.27
C SER A 10 4.84 5.22 19.36
N LYS A 11 4.44 3.97 19.62
CA LYS A 11 5.31 2.78 19.65
C LYS A 11 5.63 2.19 18.26
N GLY A 12 5.11 2.79 17.19
CA GLY A 12 5.33 2.36 15.82
C GLY A 12 4.39 1.27 15.29
N HIS A 13 3.47 0.77 16.11
CA HIS A 13 2.47 -0.23 15.71
C HIS A 13 1.45 0.37 14.73
N LEU A 14 1.17 -0.36 13.65
CA LEU A 14 0.21 0.06 12.63
C LEU A 14 -1.18 -0.45 13.02
N HIS A 15 -2.11 0.48 13.19
CA HIS A 15 -3.53 0.22 13.40
C HIS A 15 -4.30 0.53 12.12
N THR A 16 -4.97 -0.49 11.60
CA THR A 16 -5.83 -0.39 10.42
C THR A 16 -7.23 -0.80 10.83
N GLY A 17 -8.21 0.07 10.60
CA GLY A 17 -9.58 -0.20 10.99
C GLY A 17 -10.56 0.69 10.25
N VAL A 18 -11.85 0.48 10.52
CA VAL A 18 -12.92 1.36 10.06
C VAL A 18 -13.47 2.11 11.27
N MET A 19 -13.64 3.43 11.15
CA MET A 19 -14.26 4.26 12.17
C MET A 19 -15.45 5.01 11.59
N GLU A 20 -16.44 5.27 12.43
CA GLU A 20 -17.57 6.12 12.06
C GLU A 20 -17.30 7.53 12.56
N ALA A 21 -17.38 8.50 11.65
CA ALA A 21 -17.25 9.92 11.98
C ALA A 21 -18.27 10.74 11.19
N SER A 22 -18.59 11.93 11.71
CA SER A 22 -19.48 12.90 11.08
C SER A 22 -18.83 13.55 9.85
N ASP A 23 -17.52 13.82 9.90
CA ASP A 23 -16.75 14.44 8.83
C ASP A 23 -15.29 13.92 8.83
N ARG A 24 -14.57 14.10 7.72
CA ARG A 24 -13.15 13.76 7.59
C ARG A 24 -12.30 14.42 8.67
N LYS A 25 -12.59 15.68 9.00
CA LYS A 25 -11.90 16.42 10.07
C LYS A 25 -12.14 15.78 11.43
N ALA A 26 -13.39 15.42 11.73
CA ALA A 26 -13.76 14.73 12.97
C ALA A 26 -13.07 13.36 13.08
N ALA A 27 -12.94 12.63 11.97
CA ALA A 27 -12.21 11.36 11.93
C ALA A 27 -10.71 11.53 12.23
N VAL A 28 -10.09 12.59 11.71
CA VAL A 28 -8.67 12.91 11.97
C VAL A 28 -8.48 13.33 13.43
N GLU A 29 -9.36 14.18 13.98
CA GLU A 29 -9.32 14.59 15.38
C GLU A 29 -9.51 13.41 16.35
N ALA A 30 -10.39 12.47 16.02
CA ALA A 30 -10.56 11.24 16.80
C ALA A 30 -9.28 10.38 16.83
N LEU A 31 -8.53 10.31 15.71
CA LEU A 31 -7.27 9.58 15.66
C LEU A 31 -6.14 10.29 16.42
N ILE A 32 -6.06 11.61 16.26
CA ILE A 32 -5.04 12.43 16.94
C ILE A 32 -5.28 12.42 18.46
N SER A 33 -6.52 12.55 18.91
CA SER A 33 -6.87 12.47 20.35
C SER A 33 -6.55 11.09 20.94
N GLY A 34 -6.67 10.02 20.14
CA GLY A 34 -6.20 8.68 20.47
C GLY A 34 -4.67 8.49 20.47
N LYS A 35 -3.88 9.55 20.30
CA LYS A 35 -2.41 9.53 20.16
C LYS A 35 -1.90 8.74 18.94
N TYR A 36 -2.75 8.54 17.93
CA TYR A 36 -2.35 7.89 16.69
C TYR A 36 -1.88 8.92 15.65
N CYS A 37 -0.77 8.64 14.99
CA CYS A 37 -0.29 9.36 13.82
C CYS A 37 -0.99 8.84 12.56
N VAL A 38 -1.82 9.66 11.92
CA VAL A 38 -2.62 9.26 10.75
C VAL A 38 -1.73 9.14 9.51
N LEU A 39 -1.60 7.93 8.98
CA LEU A 39 -0.86 7.62 7.75
C LEU A 39 -1.76 7.66 6.51
N GLY A 40 -3.07 7.49 6.68
CA GLY A 40 -4.04 7.57 5.60
C GLY A 40 -5.47 7.46 6.13
N LEU A 41 -6.38 8.21 5.54
CA LEU A 41 -7.80 8.21 5.92
C LEU A 41 -8.64 8.29 4.65
N ARG A 42 -9.55 7.34 4.44
CA ARG A 42 -10.40 7.24 3.25
C ARG A 42 -11.86 7.03 3.64
N GLN A 43 -12.75 7.82 3.06
CA GLN A 43 -14.19 7.62 3.22
C GLN A 43 -14.64 6.37 2.47
N VAL A 44 -15.30 5.47 3.17
CA VAL A 44 -15.97 4.31 2.60
C VAL A 44 -17.45 4.65 2.54
N GLU A 45 -17.86 5.33 1.47
CA GLU A 45 -19.29 5.51 1.19
C GLU A 45 -19.87 4.19 0.71
N SER A 46 -20.96 3.75 1.33
CA SER A 46 -21.67 2.51 0.98
C SER A 46 -22.41 2.55 -0.36
N ARG A 47 -22.04 3.46 -1.28
CA ARG A 47 -22.64 3.61 -2.61
C ARG A 47 -21.59 3.98 -3.66
N THR A 48 -21.07 2.98 -4.37
CA THR A 48 -21.00 2.94 -5.85
C THR A 48 -20.02 1.87 -6.31
N ASN A 49 -20.58 0.95 -7.08
CA ASN A 49 -20.05 -0.27 -7.66
C ASN A 49 -19.00 -0.07 -8.79
N ASN A 50 -18.29 1.07 -8.87
CA ASN A 50 -17.52 1.42 -10.09
C ASN A 50 -16.05 1.79 -9.87
N LEU A 51 -15.42 1.33 -8.79
CA LEU A 51 -13.96 1.43 -8.65
C LEU A 51 -13.40 0.02 -8.54
N ASN A 52 -12.63 -0.41 -9.55
CA ASN A 52 -11.97 -1.71 -9.59
C ASN A 52 -11.32 -2.02 -8.23
N PRO A 53 -11.89 -2.92 -7.40
CA PRO A 53 -11.42 -3.16 -6.04
C PRO A 53 -9.96 -3.64 -6.02
N ASP A 54 -9.50 -4.20 -7.14
CA ASP A 54 -8.15 -4.69 -7.35
C ASP A 54 -7.08 -3.58 -7.46
N LEU A 55 -7.47 -2.34 -7.81
CA LEU A 55 -6.56 -1.18 -7.83
C LEU A 55 -6.48 -0.47 -6.48
N THR A 56 -7.61 -0.39 -5.77
CA THR A 56 -7.70 0.27 -4.46
C THR A 56 -7.08 -0.56 -3.34
N ALA A 57 -7.25 -1.88 -3.36
CA ALA A 57 -6.57 -2.79 -2.43
C ALA A 57 -5.05 -2.76 -2.64
N LEU A 58 -4.62 -2.65 -3.90
CA LEU A 58 -3.21 -2.52 -4.27
C LEU A 58 -2.58 -1.30 -3.63
N ALA A 59 -3.19 -0.12 -3.73
CA ALA A 59 -2.66 1.14 -3.20
C ALA A 59 -2.45 1.15 -1.68
N TRP A 60 -2.96 0.16 -0.94
CA TRP A 60 -2.71 -0.03 0.49
C TRP A 60 -1.92 -1.31 0.82
N THR A 61 -1.71 -2.26 -0.09
CA THR A 61 -0.89 -3.45 0.19
C THR A 61 0.59 -3.10 0.36
N LYS A 62 1.17 -3.36 1.54
CA LYS A 62 2.62 -3.21 1.74
C LYS A 62 3.34 -4.28 0.90
N ILE A 63 4.43 -3.91 0.23
CA ILE A 63 5.32 -4.89 -0.41
C ILE A 63 6.00 -5.68 0.71
N LYS A 64 5.87 -7.02 0.69
CA LYS A 64 6.53 -7.87 1.68
C LYS A 64 8.03 -7.84 1.44
N ASN A 65 8.82 -7.85 2.52
CA ASN A 65 10.29 -7.82 2.42
C ASN A 65 10.84 -8.99 1.59
N GLN A 66 10.19 -10.16 1.68
CA GLN A 66 10.54 -11.34 0.88
C GLN A 66 10.35 -11.10 -0.63
N ASP A 67 9.25 -10.46 -1.05
CA ASP A 67 8.99 -10.16 -2.45
C ASP A 67 10.05 -9.18 -3.00
N LEU A 68 10.45 -8.19 -2.18
CA LEU A 68 11.50 -7.24 -2.53
C LEU A 68 12.87 -7.93 -2.65
N ALA A 69 13.18 -8.85 -1.72
CA ALA A 69 14.43 -9.62 -1.76
C ALA A 69 14.53 -10.50 -3.02
N LEU A 70 13.43 -11.15 -3.41
CA LEU A 70 13.37 -11.96 -4.64
C LEU A 70 13.51 -11.09 -5.89
N PHE A 71 12.79 -9.97 -5.93
CA PHE A 71 12.85 -9.01 -7.04
C PHE A 71 14.28 -8.48 -7.24
N THR A 72 14.93 -8.02 -6.17
CA THR A 72 16.29 -7.48 -6.23
C THR A 72 17.32 -8.55 -6.59
N ARG A 73 17.18 -9.79 -6.08
CA ARG A 73 18.05 -10.91 -6.48
C ARG A 73 17.95 -11.23 -7.97
N GLN A 74 16.74 -11.29 -8.53
CA GLN A 74 16.53 -11.51 -9.97
C GLN A 74 17.11 -10.38 -10.81
N LEU A 75 16.90 -9.13 -10.39
CA LEU A 75 17.46 -7.97 -11.06
C LEU A 75 19.00 -8.02 -11.10
N THR A 76 19.63 -8.34 -9.97
CA THR A 76 21.10 -8.48 -9.88
C THR A 76 21.65 -9.55 -10.82
N MET A 77 20.99 -10.71 -10.92
CA MET A 77 21.42 -11.77 -11.85
C MET A 77 21.39 -11.32 -13.31
N MET A 78 20.34 -10.61 -13.72
CA MET A 78 20.21 -10.10 -15.09
C MET A 78 21.21 -8.98 -15.40
N LEU A 79 21.44 -8.08 -14.44
CA LEU A 79 22.45 -7.03 -14.56
C LEU A 79 23.86 -7.63 -14.63
N ALA A 80 24.17 -8.63 -13.81
CA ALA A 80 25.45 -9.35 -13.84
C ALA A 80 25.68 -10.08 -15.17
N ALA A 81 24.61 -10.54 -15.83
CA ALA A 81 24.67 -11.12 -17.17
C ALA A 81 24.84 -10.06 -18.30
N GLY A 82 24.96 -8.78 -17.96
CA GLY A 82 25.15 -7.70 -18.93
C GLY A 82 23.88 -7.27 -19.66
N MET A 83 22.70 -7.65 -19.16
CA MET A 83 21.44 -7.26 -19.79
C MET A 83 21.17 -5.76 -19.56
N PRO A 84 20.65 -5.03 -20.57
CA PRO A 84 20.28 -3.63 -20.42
C PRO A 84 19.27 -3.43 -19.30
N ILE A 85 19.50 -2.44 -18.43
CA ILE A 85 18.71 -2.22 -17.21
C ILE A 85 17.21 -2.05 -17.47
N VAL A 86 16.83 -1.42 -18.59
CA VAL A 86 15.43 -1.26 -19.00
C VAL A 86 14.77 -2.63 -19.23
N LYS A 87 15.48 -3.57 -19.86
CA LYS A 87 15.01 -4.93 -20.12
C LYS A 87 14.95 -5.75 -18.83
N CYS A 88 15.94 -5.60 -17.95
CA CYS A 88 15.93 -6.24 -16.63
C CYS A 88 14.71 -5.83 -15.80
N LEU A 89 14.39 -4.53 -15.78
CA LEU A 89 13.23 -4.00 -15.06
C LEU A 89 11.90 -4.54 -15.62
N GLN A 90 11.75 -4.58 -16.95
CA GLN A 90 10.57 -5.15 -17.61
C GLN A 90 10.38 -6.63 -17.27
N ILE A 91 11.45 -7.43 -17.29
CA ILE A 91 11.37 -8.85 -16.97
C ILE A 91 11.08 -9.06 -15.48
N ALA A 92 11.77 -8.32 -14.60
CA ALA A 92 11.57 -8.41 -13.15
C ALA A 92 10.15 -7.99 -12.74
N SER A 93 9.56 -6.98 -13.39
CA SER A 93 8.18 -6.56 -13.14
C SER A 93 7.18 -7.60 -13.65
N GLN A 94 7.43 -8.28 -14.78
CA GLN A 94 6.55 -9.35 -15.26
C GLN A 94 6.58 -10.61 -14.37
N GLN A 95 7.75 -10.95 -13.81
CA GLN A 95 7.94 -12.17 -13.02
C GLN A 95 7.56 -12.04 -11.54
N THR A 96 7.32 -10.82 -11.03
CA THR A 96 6.94 -10.64 -9.64
C THR A 96 5.47 -11.00 -9.40
N ASN A 97 5.22 -11.84 -8.39
CA ASN A 97 3.88 -12.17 -7.92
C ASN A 97 3.21 -10.98 -7.19
N ASN A 98 4.00 -9.99 -6.77
CA ASN A 98 3.46 -8.81 -6.11
C ASN A 98 2.90 -7.84 -7.15
N LYS A 99 1.58 -7.77 -7.24
CA LYS A 99 0.86 -6.90 -8.19
C LYS A 99 1.34 -5.42 -8.14
N ARG A 100 1.84 -4.92 -7.01
CA ARG A 100 2.46 -3.57 -6.95
C ARG A 100 3.79 -3.49 -7.67
N LEU A 101 4.71 -4.41 -7.35
CA LEU A 101 6.04 -4.44 -7.96
C LEU A 101 5.93 -4.61 -9.48
N ARG A 102 4.91 -5.32 -9.95
CA ARG A 102 4.62 -5.50 -11.38
C ARG A 102 4.25 -4.22 -12.13
N LYS A 103 3.80 -3.19 -11.42
CA LYS A 103 3.42 -1.89 -12.03
C LYS A 103 4.55 -0.86 -12.06
N THR A 104 5.75 -1.24 -11.60
CA THR A 104 6.96 -0.40 -11.63
C THR A 104 7.64 -0.54 -12.98
#